data_AF-A0A1E3QM26-F1
#
_entry.id   AF-A0A1E3QM26-F1
#
_cell.length_a   1.000
_cell.length_b   1.000
_cell.length_c   1.000
_cell.angle_alpha   90.00
_cell.angle_beta   90.00
_cell.angle_gamma   90.00
#
_symmetry.space_group_name_H-M   'P 1'
#
loop_
_entity.id
_entity.type
_entity.pdbx_description
1 polymer ?
#
loop_
_entity_poly.entity_id
_entity_poly.type
_entity_poly.pdbx_seq_one_letter_code
_entity_poly.pdbx_strand_id
1 'polypeptide(L)'
;KRARRADHAVLGDDGDAELKQLAYAALEVPFPDFAAQVRAAESDMAGTMPGKKSEVSEASSERLRQVFGMVWLLKACEAAPPAVVPRSRIYARYANICAEHVVKPLSPASFGKLVRILFPNLTTRRLGMRGQSKYHYCGIKLIGEETTPNSPAGFSESPFAPNTPSNHGSPGSFTSAVSTPLPSLSRFKLSLPAENDACYALQHVPDLHVRIDRANNASDLDMPLVLPPLHPYLPPGTDYDAADTLASLYKSHCTALFEALRYMQVKKLFYYLSSFNSTLTAPVQKLYTCDALLAWVERADLVTYRAIVKMLTKLSLQNVPTAVLQQLKSVGDTFPRRLEESLAHMPKTVVAAKGRAARAFANLLARLVKVIETGQACLRVLASSSDRQAMLADWNGLNFNELILRELPCSIENGSKVLNVLTRDVPHLLEDASALAPYSGYLLDLAAKFADTNPRLYLLISSNLLTVCLREISMAGGPSFGSWWLVRCWVDEYMNWELELGGFLAPEF
;
A
#
# COMPACT_ATOMS: atom_id res chain seq x y z
N LYS A 1 -49.78 -37.89 24.97
CA LYS A 1 -50.17 -37.69 23.55
C LYS A 1 -50.82 -36.30 23.42
N ARG A 2 -50.10 -35.32 22.84
CA ARG A 2 -50.70 -34.05 22.39
C ARG A 2 -50.04 -33.72 21.05
N ALA A 3 -50.86 -33.68 20.00
CA ALA A 3 -50.43 -33.62 18.61
C ALA A 3 -49.75 -32.28 18.27
N ARG A 4 -48.66 -32.34 17.49
CA ARG A 4 -48.05 -31.18 16.84
C ARG A 4 -48.95 -30.76 15.68
N ARG A 5 -49.38 -29.49 15.68
CA ARG A 5 -49.89 -28.84 14.47
C ARG A 5 -48.73 -28.57 13.54
N ALA A 6 -48.87 -29.02 12.30
CA ALA A 6 -48.06 -28.62 11.17
C ALA A 6 -48.58 -27.27 10.69
N ASP A 7 -47.74 -26.24 10.77
CA ASP A 7 -47.95 -24.98 10.05
C ASP A 7 -46.85 -24.88 8.99
N HIS A 8 -47.21 -25.26 7.76
CA HIS A 8 -46.49 -24.91 6.55
C HIS A 8 -46.97 -23.52 6.11
N ALA A 9 -46.06 -22.55 6.08
CA ALA A 9 -45.96 -21.47 5.10
C ALA A 9 -44.77 -20.57 5.46
N VAL A 10 -43.59 -20.85 4.89
CA VAL A 10 -42.37 -20.04 5.06
C VAL A 10 -42.30 -19.05 3.89
N LEU A 11 -42.56 -17.77 4.16
CA LEU A 11 -42.45 -16.64 3.22
C LEU A 11 -40.98 -16.24 2.94
N GLY A 12 -40.11 -17.23 2.67
CA GLY A 12 -38.70 -17.03 2.34
C GLY A 12 -38.11 -18.02 1.34
N ASP A 13 -38.93 -18.93 0.79
CA ASP A 13 -38.47 -20.06 -0.03
C ASP A 13 -38.16 -19.68 -1.50
N ASP A 14 -38.91 -18.73 -2.08
CA ASP A 14 -38.78 -18.36 -3.50
C ASP A 14 -37.40 -17.76 -3.83
N GLY A 15 -36.88 -16.86 -2.99
CA GLY A 15 -35.59 -16.21 -3.22
C GLY A 15 -34.40 -17.16 -3.08
N ASP A 16 -34.46 -18.07 -2.11
CA ASP A 16 -33.40 -19.08 -1.88
C ASP A 16 -33.40 -20.14 -2.99
N ALA A 17 -34.58 -20.54 -3.48
CA ALA A 17 -34.73 -21.44 -4.63
C ALA A 17 -34.20 -20.81 -5.93
N GLU A 18 -34.50 -19.52 -6.17
CA GLU A 18 -34.01 -18.79 -7.34
C GLU A 18 -32.47 -18.65 -7.31
N LEU A 19 -31.88 -18.31 -6.16
CA LEU A 19 -30.42 -18.29 -5.96
C LEU A 19 -29.78 -19.63 -6.27
N LYS A 20 -30.40 -20.72 -5.82
CA LYS A 20 -29.93 -22.08 -6.06
C LYS A 20 -29.99 -22.45 -7.55
N GLN A 21 -31.07 -22.09 -8.25
CA GLN A 21 -31.19 -22.29 -9.70
C GLN A 21 -30.11 -21.52 -10.46
N LEU A 22 -29.88 -20.24 -10.11
CA LEU A 22 -28.82 -19.44 -10.72
C LEU A 22 -27.43 -20.04 -10.49
N ALA A 23 -27.15 -20.58 -9.30
CA ALA A 23 -25.90 -21.25 -9.00
C ALA A 23 -25.70 -22.54 -9.82
N TYR A 24 -26.77 -23.34 -10.02
CA TYR A 24 -26.71 -24.51 -10.89
C TYR A 24 -26.52 -24.15 -12.37
N ALA A 25 -27.12 -23.06 -12.84
CA ALA A 25 -26.91 -22.58 -14.20
C ALA A 25 -25.47 -22.07 -14.42
N ALA A 26 -24.84 -21.49 -13.39
CA ALA A 26 -23.49 -20.92 -13.45
C ALA A 26 -22.36 -21.95 -13.24
N LEU A 27 -22.67 -23.24 -13.02
CA LEU A 27 -21.67 -24.28 -12.74
C LEU A 27 -20.72 -24.55 -13.91
N GLU A 28 -21.23 -24.47 -15.14
CA GLU A 28 -20.47 -24.67 -16.38
C GLU A 28 -19.55 -23.48 -16.71
N VAL A 29 -19.76 -22.32 -16.08
CA VAL A 29 -18.93 -21.14 -16.29
C VAL A 29 -17.59 -21.33 -15.56
N PRO A 30 -16.44 -21.11 -16.22
CA PRO A 30 -15.14 -21.08 -15.56
C PRO A 30 -15.11 -20.05 -14.42
N PHE A 31 -14.48 -20.38 -13.29
CA PHE A 31 -14.37 -19.45 -12.16
C PHE A 31 -13.79 -18.08 -12.52
N PRO A 32 -12.72 -17.97 -13.33
CA PRO A 32 -12.16 -16.68 -13.71
C PRO A 32 -13.16 -15.78 -14.45
N ASP A 33 -13.94 -16.36 -15.36
CA ASP A 33 -14.92 -15.65 -16.17
C ASP A 33 -16.09 -15.17 -15.31
N PHE A 34 -16.56 -16.02 -14.40
CA PHE A 34 -17.62 -15.62 -13.49
C PHE A 34 -17.17 -14.56 -12.49
N ALA A 35 -15.93 -14.65 -11.99
CA ALA A 35 -15.34 -13.61 -11.16
C ALA A 35 -15.23 -12.28 -11.92
N ALA A 36 -14.85 -12.30 -13.20
CA ALA A 36 -14.83 -11.10 -14.04
C ALA A 36 -16.23 -10.46 -14.17
N GLN A 37 -17.30 -11.25 -14.30
CA GLN A 37 -18.67 -10.74 -14.30
C GLN A 37 -19.04 -10.08 -12.96
N VAL A 38 -18.66 -10.68 -11.83
CA VAL A 38 -18.90 -10.09 -10.50
C VAL A 38 -18.16 -8.75 -10.36
N ARG A 39 -16.90 -8.66 -10.82
CA ARG A 39 -16.11 -7.42 -10.79
C ARG A 39 -16.70 -6.34 -11.70
N ALA A 40 -17.12 -6.70 -12.92
CA ALA A 40 -17.74 -5.77 -13.86
C ALA A 40 -19.04 -5.16 -13.28
N ALA A 41 -19.88 -5.98 -12.65
CA ALA A 41 -21.08 -5.51 -11.98
C ALA A 41 -20.80 -4.55 -10.81
N GLU A 42 -19.64 -4.69 -10.13
CA GLU A 42 -19.20 -3.78 -9.08
C GLU A 42 -18.55 -2.49 -9.61
N SER A 43 -17.95 -2.52 -10.81
CA SER A 43 -17.34 -1.35 -11.44
C SER A 43 -18.36 -0.43 -12.10
N ASP A 44 -19.41 -0.96 -12.75
CA ASP A 44 -20.46 -0.16 -13.39
C ASP A 44 -21.23 0.71 -12.36
N MET A 45 -21.29 0.24 -11.12
CA MET A 45 -21.82 0.98 -9.98
C MET A 45 -21.00 2.23 -9.60
N ALA A 46 -19.74 2.34 -10.04
CA ALA A 46 -18.85 3.46 -9.72
C ALA A 46 -19.01 4.68 -10.64
N GLY A 47 -19.53 4.49 -11.86
CA GLY A 47 -19.76 5.57 -12.83
C GLY A 47 -21.03 6.39 -12.57
N THR A 48 -21.90 5.97 -11.64
CA THR A 48 -23.19 6.62 -11.40
C THR A 48 -23.05 7.75 -10.36
N MET A 49 -23.48 8.96 -10.74
CA MET A 49 -23.47 10.16 -9.90
C MET A 49 -24.08 9.94 -8.50
N PRO A 50 -23.56 10.59 -7.43
CA PRO A 50 -24.02 10.40 -6.06
C PRO A 50 -25.40 11.04 -5.87
N GLY A 51 -26.46 10.27 -6.06
CA GLY A 51 -27.84 10.74 -5.87
C GLY A 51 -28.91 9.75 -6.30
N LYS A 52 -28.58 8.77 -7.16
CA LYS A 52 -29.45 7.63 -7.48
C LYS A 52 -28.74 6.31 -7.18
N LYS A 53 -28.54 6.00 -5.89
CA LYS A 53 -28.36 4.61 -5.50
C LYS A 53 -29.74 3.96 -5.55
N SER A 54 -30.05 3.18 -6.58
CA SER A 54 -31.20 2.28 -6.48
C SER A 54 -30.79 1.13 -5.56
N GLU A 55 -31.51 0.91 -4.46
CA GLU A 55 -31.34 -0.27 -3.59
C GLU A 55 -31.35 -1.58 -4.39
N VAL A 56 -32.08 -1.57 -5.52
CA VAL A 56 -32.19 -2.64 -6.50
C VAL A 56 -30.83 -3.04 -7.12
N SER A 57 -29.94 -2.08 -7.38
CA SER A 57 -28.66 -2.36 -8.05
C SER A 57 -27.59 -2.90 -7.09
N GLU A 58 -27.59 -2.44 -5.84
CA GLU A 58 -26.70 -2.96 -4.78
C GLU A 58 -27.11 -4.39 -4.37
N ALA A 59 -28.42 -4.64 -4.31
CA ALA A 59 -28.97 -5.98 -4.12
C ALA A 59 -28.57 -6.94 -5.26
N SER A 60 -28.53 -6.47 -6.52
CA SER A 60 -28.11 -7.28 -7.67
C SER A 60 -26.63 -7.69 -7.60
N SER A 61 -25.73 -6.77 -7.24
CA SER A 61 -24.30 -7.09 -7.07
C SER A 61 -24.05 -8.06 -5.90
N GLU A 62 -24.74 -7.88 -4.77
CA GLU A 62 -24.69 -8.84 -3.65
C GLU A 62 -25.22 -10.21 -4.06
N ARG A 63 -26.27 -10.26 -4.88
CA ARG A 63 -26.82 -11.50 -5.43
C ARG A 63 -25.80 -12.24 -6.28
N LEU A 64 -25.06 -11.55 -7.16
CA LEU A 64 -23.98 -12.16 -7.94
C LEU A 64 -22.87 -12.75 -7.06
N ARG A 65 -22.47 -12.05 -5.97
CA ARG A 65 -21.52 -12.59 -4.98
C ARG A 65 -22.05 -13.83 -4.27
N GLN A 66 -23.34 -13.87 -3.97
CA GLN A 66 -23.99 -15.05 -3.38
C GLN A 66 -23.95 -16.24 -4.34
N VAL A 67 -24.29 -16.03 -5.61
CA VAL A 67 -24.18 -17.06 -6.65
C VAL A 67 -22.74 -17.54 -6.79
N PHE A 68 -21.74 -16.64 -6.78
CA PHE A 68 -20.32 -17.01 -6.79
C PHE A 68 -19.93 -17.91 -5.61
N GLY A 69 -20.38 -17.56 -4.39
CA GLY A 69 -20.17 -18.40 -3.21
C GLY A 69 -20.85 -19.77 -3.30
N MET A 70 -22.05 -19.85 -3.88
CA MET A 70 -22.75 -21.11 -4.09
C MET A 70 -22.09 -22.00 -5.14
N VAL A 71 -21.63 -21.43 -6.26
CA VAL A 71 -20.85 -22.16 -7.28
C VAL A 71 -19.56 -22.72 -6.68
N TRP A 72 -18.87 -21.94 -5.84
CA TRP A 72 -17.72 -22.42 -5.09
C TRP A 72 -18.06 -23.60 -4.17
N LEU A 73 -19.13 -23.49 -3.39
CA LEU A 73 -19.57 -24.57 -2.50
C LEU A 73 -19.90 -25.86 -3.27
N LEU A 74 -20.59 -25.76 -4.42
CA LEU A 74 -20.95 -26.91 -5.25
C LEU A 74 -19.73 -27.60 -5.87
N LYS A 75 -18.66 -26.86 -6.18
CA LYS A 75 -17.42 -27.39 -6.76
C LYS A 75 -16.41 -27.86 -5.71
N ALA A 76 -16.43 -27.30 -4.50
CA ALA A 76 -15.42 -27.54 -3.46
C ALA A 76 -15.90 -28.43 -2.31
N CYS A 77 -17.20 -28.61 -2.15
CA CYS A 77 -17.81 -29.42 -1.08
C CYS A 77 -18.72 -30.50 -1.65
N GLU A 78 -18.72 -31.66 -1.01
CA GLU A 78 -19.64 -32.76 -1.33
C GLU A 78 -20.38 -33.22 -0.06
N ALA A 79 -21.61 -33.71 -0.24
CA ALA A 79 -22.42 -34.23 0.86
C ALA A 79 -21.86 -35.59 1.30
N ALA A 80 -21.42 -35.68 2.56
CA ALA A 80 -20.86 -36.88 3.15
C ALA A 80 -21.37 -37.02 4.59
N PRO A 81 -22.41 -37.85 4.85
CA PRO A 81 -23.01 -38.00 6.17
C PRO A 81 -22.03 -38.25 7.34
N PRO A 82 -20.96 -39.08 7.20
CA PRO A 82 -20.03 -39.31 8.30
C PRO A 82 -18.99 -38.19 8.48
N ALA A 83 -18.89 -37.28 7.51
CA ALA A 83 -17.84 -36.27 7.52
C ALA A 83 -18.15 -35.12 8.49
N VAL A 84 -17.09 -34.65 9.14
CA VAL A 84 -17.11 -33.49 10.03
C VAL A 84 -15.96 -32.60 9.65
N VAL A 85 -16.25 -31.33 9.34
CA VAL A 85 -15.25 -30.36 8.90
C VAL A 85 -15.40 -29.05 9.68
N PRO A 86 -14.30 -28.43 10.13
CA PRO A 86 -14.35 -27.13 10.80
C PRO A 86 -15.00 -26.07 9.90
N ARG A 87 -15.88 -25.24 10.46
CA ARG A 87 -16.48 -24.11 9.69
C ARG A 87 -15.41 -23.12 9.22
N SER A 88 -14.39 -22.90 10.06
CA SER A 88 -13.24 -22.04 9.77
C SER A 88 -12.50 -22.48 8.53
N ARG A 89 -12.22 -23.79 8.39
CA ARG A 89 -11.52 -24.38 7.25
C ARG A 89 -12.23 -24.13 5.92
N ILE A 90 -13.54 -24.37 5.86
CA ILE A 90 -14.33 -24.11 4.64
C ILE A 90 -14.30 -22.63 4.28
N TYR A 91 -14.52 -21.75 5.27
CA TYR A 91 -14.53 -20.31 5.02
C TYR A 91 -13.15 -19.78 4.61
N ALA A 92 -12.07 -20.27 5.20
CA ALA A 92 -10.70 -19.92 4.84
C ALA A 92 -10.42 -20.24 3.37
N ARG A 93 -10.79 -21.44 2.91
CA ARG A 93 -10.62 -21.85 1.50
C ARG A 93 -11.47 -21.00 0.55
N TYR A 94 -12.69 -20.65 0.94
CA TYR A 94 -13.55 -19.74 0.18
C TYR A 94 -12.94 -18.33 0.09
N ALA A 95 -12.49 -17.77 1.21
CA ALA A 95 -11.87 -16.46 1.26
C ALA A 95 -10.59 -16.40 0.40
N ASN A 96 -9.81 -17.48 0.36
CA ASN A 96 -8.63 -17.55 -0.50
C ASN A 96 -9.00 -17.50 -1.99
N ILE A 97 -9.99 -18.29 -2.44
CA ILE A 97 -10.47 -18.23 -3.83
C ILE A 97 -11.03 -16.84 -4.19
N CYS A 98 -11.72 -16.18 -3.26
CA CYS A 98 -12.14 -14.80 -3.44
C CYS A 98 -10.93 -13.85 -3.61
N ALA A 99 -9.87 -14.01 -2.82
CA ALA A 99 -8.67 -13.19 -2.93
C ALA A 99 -7.84 -13.47 -4.19
N GLU A 100 -7.83 -14.71 -4.69
CA GLU A 100 -7.19 -15.10 -5.95
C GLU A 100 -7.89 -14.52 -7.18
N HIS A 101 -9.21 -14.36 -7.13
CA HIS A 101 -10.00 -13.82 -8.23
C HIS A 101 -10.46 -12.36 -8.05
N VAL A 102 -9.90 -11.65 -7.06
CA VAL A 102 -10.24 -10.24 -6.75
C VAL A 102 -11.76 -10.04 -6.58
N VAL A 103 -12.40 -10.98 -5.89
CA VAL A 103 -13.83 -10.90 -5.53
C VAL A 103 -13.92 -10.59 -4.04
N LYS A 104 -14.79 -9.65 -3.66
CA LYS A 104 -15.06 -9.38 -2.24
C LYS A 104 -15.74 -10.59 -1.59
N PRO A 105 -15.16 -11.19 -0.54
CA PRO A 105 -15.77 -12.34 0.13
C PRO A 105 -17.02 -11.93 0.91
N LEU A 106 -17.99 -12.83 0.96
CA LEU A 106 -19.18 -12.69 1.80
C LEU A 106 -18.82 -12.76 3.29
N SER A 107 -19.64 -12.12 4.13
CA SER A 107 -19.50 -12.27 5.58
C SER A 107 -19.67 -13.75 5.98
N PRO A 108 -18.99 -14.21 7.06
CA PRO A 108 -19.15 -15.60 7.53
C PRO A 108 -20.60 -15.99 7.82
N ALA A 109 -21.43 -15.02 8.26
CA ALA A 109 -22.84 -15.24 8.49
C ALA A 109 -23.63 -15.42 7.18
N SER A 110 -23.42 -14.54 6.20
CA SER A 110 -24.04 -14.64 4.86
C SER A 110 -23.63 -15.94 4.17
N PHE A 111 -22.32 -16.25 4.19
CA PHE A 111 -21.79 -17.51 3.65
C PHE A 111 -22.40 -18.74 4.33
N GLY A 112 -22.55 -18.70 5.66
CA GLY A 112 -23.18 -19.78 6.42
C GLY A 112 -24.65 -20.02 6.07
N LYS A 113 -25.38 -19.01 5.56
CA LYS A 113 -26.73 -19.18 5.00
C LYS A 113 -26.69 -19.96 3.70
N LEU A 114 -25.76 -19.62 2.79
CA LEU A 114 -25.59 -20.33 1.51
C LEU A 114 -25.28 -21.82 1.71
N VAL A 115 -24.43 -22.15 2.68
CA VAL A 115 -24.14 -23.55 3.06
C VAL A 115 -25.43 -24.30 3.42
N ARG A 116 -26.35 -23.69 4.15
CA ARG A 116 -27.61 -24.32 4.56
C ARG A 116 -28.60 -24.47 3.41
N ILE A 117 -28.63 -23.52 2.47
CA ILE A 117 -29.47 -23.58 1.27
C ILE A 117 -29.04 -24.74 0.35
N LEU A 118 -27.73 -24.95 0.21
CA LEU A 118 -27.19 -26.04 -0.61
C LEU A 118 -27.25 -27.40 0.10
N PHE A 119 -26.99 -27.43 1.41
CA PHE A 119 -26.94 -28.66 2.21
C PHE A 119 -27.99 -28.62 3.35
N PRO A 120 -29.29 -28.85 3.07
CA PRO A 120 -30.36 -28.69 4.06
C PRO A 120 -30.29 -29.71 5.21
N ASN A 121 -29.72 -30.90 4.96
CA ASN A 121 -29.58 -31.96 5.95
C ASN A 121 -28.35 -31.81 6.86
N LEU A 122 -27.57 -30.74 6.68
CA LEU A 122 -26.36 -30.50 7.45
C LEU A 122 -26.67 -30.13 8.90
N THR A 123 -25.92 -30.74 9.82
CA THR A 123 -25.99 -30.40 11.24
C THR A 123 -24.74 -29.65 11.69
N THR A 124 -24.80 -29.01 12.85
CA THR A 124 -23.67 -28.27 13.41
C THR A 124 -23.36 -28.78 14.80
N ARG A 125 -22.07 -29.03 15.06
CA ARG A 125 -21.57 -29.40 16.39
C ARG A 125 -20.47 -28.44 16.83
N ARG A 126 -20.29 -28.30 18.15
CA ARG A 126 -19.15 -27.58 18.73
C ARG A 126 -18.23 -28.61 19.37
N LEU A 127 -17.02 -28.77 18.83
CA LEU A 127 -16.08 -29.83 19.20
C LEU A 127 -14.77 -29.22 19.71
N GLY A 128 -14.15 -29.86 20.70
CA GLY A 128 -12.87 -29.46 21.29
C GLY A 128 -12.92 -29.28 22.80
N MET A 129 -11.75 -29.28 23.44
CA MET A 129 -11.60 -29.12 24.89
C MET A 129 -12.20 -27.79 25.40
N ARG A 130 -12.54 -27.73 26.69
CA ARG A 130 -13.13 -26.55 27.33
C ARG A 130 -12.24 -25.33 27.07
N GLY A 131 -12.81 -24.29 26.45
CA GLY A 131 -12.09 -23.06 26.07
C GLY A 131 -11.49 -23.08 24.65
N GLN A 132 -11.38 -24.24 24.00
CA GLN A 132 -10.85 -24.40 22.64
C GLN A 132 -11.88 -24.95 21.65
N SER A 133 -13.15 -25.08 22.06
CA SER A 133 -14.18 -25.72 21.25
C SER A 133 -14.60 -24.85 20.05
N LYS A 134 -14.47 -25.41 18.84
CA LYS A 134 -14.79 -24.77 17.54
C LYS A 134 -16.06 -25.34 16.90
N TYR A 135 -16.70 -24.54 16.06
CA TYR A 135 -17.89 -24.97 15.31
C TYR A 135 -17.52 -25.79 14.08
N HIS A 136 -18.24 -26.89 13.86
CA HIS A 136 -18.05 -27.81 12.76
C HIS A 136 -19.37 -28.01 12.00
N TYR A 137 -19.24 -28.19 10.70
CA TYR A 137 -20.30 -28.71 9.85
C TYR A 137 -20.21 -30.24 9.83
N CYS A 138 -21.35 -30.90 10.01
CA CYS A 138 -21.47 -32.35 9.95
C CYS A 138 -22.37 -32.72 8.77
N GLY A 139 -21.90 -33.63 7.92
CA GLY A 139 -22.61 -34.05 6.70
C GLY A 139 -22.02 -33.50 5.39
N ILE A 140 -20.89 -32.79 5.44
CA ILE A 140 -20.17 -32.31 4.24
C ILE A 140 -18.66 -32.56 4.41
N LYS A 141 -17.96 -32.81 3.30
CA LYS A 141 -16.49 -32.85 3.23
C LYS A 141 -15.98 -31.90 2.14
N LEU A 142 -14.75 -31.44 2.30
CA LEU A 142 -14.03 -30.68 1.27
C LEU A 142 -13.42 -31.65 0.26
N ILE A 143 -13.62 -31.37 -1.02
CA ILE A 143 -13.07 -32.15 -2.12
C ILE A 143 -11.57 -31.86 -2.21
N GLY A 144 -10.76 -32.93 -2.22
CA GLY A 144 -9.30 -32.87 -2.32
C GLY A 144 -8.53 -32.93 -0.99
N GLU A 145 -9.21 -33.02 0.17
CA GLU A 145 -8.57 -33.37 1.45
C GLU A 145 -8.83 -34.86 1.72
N GLU A 146 -7.77 -35.68 1.75
CA GLU A 146 -7.89 -37.01 2.38
C GLU A 146 -8.22 -36.80 3.85
N THR A 147 -9.32 -37.40 4.30
CA THR A 147 -9.68 -37.44 5.72
C THR A 147 -8.62 -38.22 6.49
N THR A 148 -7.62 -37.54 7.04
CA THR A 148 -6.74 -38.15 8.04
C THR A 148 -7.58 -38.42 9.30
N PRO A 149 -7.74 -39.69 9.73
CA PRO A 149 -8.37 -39.97 11.01
C PRO A 149 -7.38 -39.60 12.12
N ASN A 150 -7.81 -38.74 13.05
CA ASN A 150 -7.19 -38.49 14.36
C ASN A 150 -5.66 -38.31 14.40
N SER A 151 -5.18 -37.06 14.47
CA SER A 151 -3.89 -36.81 15.14
C SER A 151 -4.07 -37.02 16.65
N PRO A 152 -3.32 -37.92 17.31
CA PRO A 152 -3.31 -38.00 18.76
C PRO A 152 -2.64 -36.74 19.33
N ALA A 153 -3.17 -36.26 20.44
CA ALA A 153 -2.58 -35.18 21.23
C ALA A 153 -1.11 -35.47 21.54
N GLY A 154 -0.21 -34.60 21.07
CA GLY A 154 1.18 -34.58 21.49
C GLY A 154 1.25 -34.20 22.98
N PHE A 155 1.51 -35.18 23.82
CA PHE A 155 1.96 -34.97 25.19
C PHE A 155 3.40 -34.42 25.14
N SER A 156 3.58 -33.19 25.60
CA SER A 156 4.90 -32.63 25.90
C SER A 156 5.24 -33.00 27.34
N GLU A 157 5.95 -34.11 27.54
CA GLU A 157 6.64 -34.37 28.80
C GLU A 157 7.92 -33.54 28.87
N SER A 158 7.99 -32.71 29.91
CA SER A 158 9.21 -32.05 30.37
C SER A 158 9.92 -32.97 31.38
N PRO A 159 11.23 -33.18 31.30
CA PRO A 159 11.99 -33.70 32.43
C PRO A 159 12.63 -32.54 33.20
N PHE A 160 12.24 -32.47 34.47
CA PHE A 160 12.93 -31.76 35.55
C PHE A 160 14.42 -32.14 35.61
N ALA A 161 15.25 -31.15 35.93
CA ALA A 161 16.64 -31.30 36.37
C ALA A 161 16.77 -32.12 37.66
N PRO A 162 17.98 -32.56 38.04
CA PRO A 162 18.65 -31.81 39.12
C PRO A 162 20.19 -31.79 39.08
N ASN A 163 20.78 -30.71 39.63
CA ASN A 163 21.99 -30.64 40.47
C ASN A 163 22.95 -29.46 40.13
N THR A 164 23.01 -28.51 41.06
CA THR A 164 24.16 -27.65 41.42
C THR A 164 24.94 -28.31 42.59
N PRO A 165 26.06 -27.78 43.15
CA PRO A 165 26.86 -26.59 42.84
C PRO A 165 28.40 -26.82 42.84
N SER A 166 29.19 -25.84 42.37
CA SER A 166 30.52 -25.58 42.97
C SER A 166 31.04 -24.17 42.68
N ASN A 167 31.63 -23.63 43.74
CA ASN A 167 31.96 -22.25 44.06
C ASN A 167 33.44 -21.94 43.74
N HIS A 168 33.79 -20.66 43.59
CA HIS A 168 35.11 -19.97 43.71
C HIS A 168 35.03 -18.75 42.77
N GLY A 169 35.22 -17.48 43.14
CA GLY A 169 36.07 -16.87 44.17
C GLY A 169 36.90 -15.78 43.46
N SER A 170 36.55 -14.51 43.69
CA SER A 170 36.94 -13.22 43.05
C SER A 170 38.45 -12.83 43.17
N PRO A 171 38.92 -11.57 42.99
CA PRO A 171 38.36 -10.32 42.42
C PRO A 171 39.32 -9.44 41.55
N GLY A 172 38.77 -8.38 40.92
CA GLY A 172 39.41 -7.05 40.88
C GLY A 172 40.00 -6.59 39.54
N SER A 173 39.50 -5.47 39.01
CA SER A 173 40.30 -4.25 38.94
C SER A 173 39.44 -3.04 38.55
N PHE A 174 39.57 -1.99 39.34
CA PHE A 174 38.90 -0.72 39.23
C PHE A 174 39.92 0.27 38.68
N THR A 175 39.61 1.00 37.62
CA THR A 175 40.35 2.23 37.27
C THR A 175 39.38 3.33 36.96
N SER A 176 39.20 4.20 37.95
CA SER A 176 38.58 5.51 37.85
C SER A 176 39.48 6.45 37.04
N ALA A 177 38.91 7.15 36.06
CA ALA A 177 39.47 8.38 35.52
C ALA A 177 38.40 9.46 35.65
N VAL A 178 38.58 10.33 36.64
CA VAL A 178 37.82 11.57 36.81
C VAL A 178 38.43 12.60 35.86
N SER A 179 37.66 13.04 34.88
CA SER A 179 37.96 14.23 34.08
C SER A 179 36.71 15.10 34.02
N THR A 180 36.76 16.22 34.74
CA THR A 180 35.78 17.30 34.72
C THR A 180 35.79 18.00 33.35
N PRO A 181 34.64 18.20 32.67
CA PRO A 181 34.54 19.12 31.57
C PRO A 181 34.01 20.48 32.03
N LEU A 182 34.75 21.53 31.69
CA LEU A 182 34.29 22.92 31.59
C LEU A 182 32.94 22.99 30.83
N PRO A 183 32.02 23.94 31.12
CA PRO A 183 30.78 24.05 30.38
C PRO A 183 31.08 24.54 28.95
N SER A 184 31.14 23.61 28.00
CA SER A 184 31.15 23.96 26.57
C SER A 184 29.81 24.59 26.23
N LEU A 185 29.82 25.78 25.60
CA LEU A 185 28.71 26.35 24.87
C LEU A 185 27.90 25.23 24.21
N SER A 186 26.63 25.12 24.60
CA SER A 186 25.67 24.16 24.05
C SER A 186 25.76 24.23 22.53
N ARG A 187 26.45 23.25 21.93
CA ARG A 187 26.45 23.05 20.49
C ARG A 187 24.97 22.97 20.13
N PHE A 188 24.47 23.92 19.35
CA PHE A 188 23.16 23.79 18.71
C PHE A 188 23.24 22.49 17.91
N LYS A 189 22.83 21.39 18.53
CA LYS A 189 22.52 20.18 17.79
C LYS A 189 21.22 20.56 17.10
N LEU A 190 21.29 20.84 15.81
CA LEU A 190 20.15 20.54 14.95
C LEU A 190 19.90 19.04 15.13
N SER A 191 19.12 18.69 16.14
CA SER A 191 18.47 17.40 16.17
C SER A 191 17.48 17.47 15.03
N LEU A 192 17.76 16.74 13.95
CA LEU A 192 16.69 16.28 13.08
C LEU A 192 15.56 15.78 13.99
N PRO A 193 14.28 16.08 13.70
CA PRO A 193 13.18 15.43 14.40
C PRO A 193 13.54 13.95 14.48
N ALA A 194 13.43 13.35 15.68
CA ALA A 194 13.71 11.94 15.89
C ALA A 194 13.19 11.17 14.67
N GLU A 195 13.95 10.19 14.17
CA GLU A 195 13.73 9.41 12.93
C GLU A 195 12.32 8.79 12.76
N ASN A 196 11.39 9.08 13.67
CA ASN A 196 9.98 8.76 13.67
C ASN A 196 9.10 9.47 12.63
N ASP A 197 9.48 10.60 12.01
CA ASP A 197 8.60 11.28 11.04
C ASP A 197 9.04 11.18 9.57
N ALA A 198 10.33 10.98 9.28
CA ALA A 198 10.79 10.67 7.93
C ALA A 198 10.87 9.14 7.79
N CYS A 199 9.74 8.51 7.46
CA CYS A 199 9.61 7.04 7.47
C CYS A 199 10.56 6.32 6.48
N TYR A 200 11.09 7.02 5.48
CA TYR A 200 12.04 6.50 4.50
C TYR A 200 13.13 7.55 4.21
N ALA A 201 14.39 7.13 4.17
CA ALA A 201 15.51 8.01 3.87
C ALA A 201 15.51 8.37 2.37
N LEU A 202 15.82 9.63 2.04
CA LEU A 202 16.02 10.03 0.65
C LEU A 202 17.15 9.21 0.03
N GLN A 203 16.91 8.65 -1.15
CA GLN A 203 17.89 7.80 -1.82
C GLN A 203 17.81 7.95 -3.33
N HIS A 204 18.97 8.09 -3.97
CA HIS A 204 19.08 7.96 -5.42
C HIS A 204 19.10 6.48 -5.79
N VAL A 205 18.20 6.06 -6.68
CA VAL A 205 18.15 4.71 -7.22
C VAL A 205 18.42 4.77 -8.72
N PRO A 206 19.53 4.18 -9.21
CA PRO A 206 19.83 4.16 -10.64
C PRO A 206 18.76 3.40 -11.44
N ASP A 207 18.40 3.95 -12.60
CA ASP A 207 17.39 3.41 -13.50
C ASP A 207 16.01 3.21 -12.85
N LEU A 208 15.65 4.01 -11.85
CA LEU A 208 14.43 3.87 -11.06
C LEU A 208 13.18 3.69 -11.93
N HIS A 209 12.97 4.58 -12.90
CA HIS A 209 11.82 4.51 -13.80
C HIS A 209 11.81 3.25 -14.67
N VAL A 210 12.97 2.79 -15.14
CA VAL A 210 13.10 1.53 -15.90
C VAL A 210 12.73 0.34 -15.01
N ARG A 211 13.17 0.33 -13.74
CA ARG A 211 12.79 -0.72 -12.78
C ARG A 211 11.29 -0.69 -12.47
N ILE A 212 10.70 0.50 -12.32
CA ILE A 212 9.26 0.68 -12.13
C ILE A 212 8.49 0.17 -13.35
N ASP A 213 8.91 0.51 -14.56
CA ASP A 213 8.26 0.06 -15.79
C ASP A 213 8.37 -1.45 -15.97
N ARG A 214 9.53 -2.04 -15.69
CA ARG A 214 9.69 -3.51 -15.67
C ARG A 214 8.76 -4.15 -14.65
N ALA A 215 8.67 -3.60 -13.44
CA ALA A 215 7.78 -4.11 -12.40
C ALA A 215 6.31 -4.00 -12.83
N ASN A 216 5.90 -2.86 -13.41
CA ASN A 216 4.55 -2.64 -13.89
C ASN A 216 4.20 -3.52 -15.10
N ASN A 217 5.16 -3.87 -15.95
CA ASN A 217 4.92 -4.73 -17.12
C ASN A 217 5.00 -6.22 -16.79
N ALA A 218 5.82 -6.61 -15.81
CA ALA A 218 5.91 -7.98 -15.31
C ALA A 218 4.73 -8.36 -14.41
N SER A 219 4.15 -7.37 -13.73
CA SER A 219 2.88 -7.53 -13.02
C SER A 219 1.76 -7.42 -14.04
N ASP A 220 1.02 -8.50 -14.29
CA ASP A 220 -0.29 -8.35 -14.92
C ASP A 220 -1.13 -7.47 -13.98
N LEU A 221 -1.40 -6.20 -14.36
CA LEU A 221 -2.09 -5.24 -13.48
C LEU A 221 -3.50 -5.73 -13.09
N ASP A 222 -4.03 -6.72 -13.80
CA ASP A 222 -5.32 -7.36 -13.51
C ASP A 222 -5.20 -8.54 -12.53
N MET A 223 -3.99 -8.92 -12.13
CA MET A 223 -3.76 -9.93 -11.10
C MET A 223 -3.79 -9.33 -9.68
N PRO A 224 -4.29 -10.09 -8.68
CA PRO A 224 -4.29 -9.66 -7.29
C PRO A 224 -2.87 -9.36 -6.76
N LEU A 225 -2.79 -8.44 -5.80
CA LEU A 225 -1.53 -8.13 -5.13
C LEU A 225 -0.95 -9.36 -4.42
N VAL A 226 0.37 -9.56 -4.58
CA VAL A 226 1.11 -10.63 -3.91
C VAL A 226 1.63 -10.10 -2.57
N LEU A 227 0.96 -10.49 -1.48
CA LEU A 227 1.36 -10.13 -0.12
C LEU A 227 2.38 -11.13 0.46
N PRO A 228 3.24 -10.70 1.41
CA PRO A 228 4.16 -11.62 2.09
C PRO A 228 3.38 -12.72 2.84
N PRO A 229 3.94 -13.95 2.93
CA PRO A 229 3.29 -15.02 3.68
C PRO A 229 3.13 -14.64 5.14
N LEU A 230 1.96 -14.93 5.70
CA LEU A 230 1.63 -14.60 7.09
C LEU A 230 2.23 -15.61 8.09
N HIS A 231 2.39 -16.87 7.68
CA HIS A 231 2.87 -17.98 8.50
C HIS A 231 4.17 -17.74 9.29
N PRO A 232 5.22 -17.10 8.74
CA PRO A 232 6.46 -16.85 9.47
C PRO A 232 6.30 -15.88 10.66
N TYR A 233 5.19 -15.16 10.75
CA TYR A 233 4.90 -14.17 11.81
C TYR A 233 4.01 -14.73 12.92
N LEU A 234 3.55 -15.97 12.77
CA LEU A 234 2.57 -16.54 13.68
C LEU A 234 3.19 -16.93 15.03
N PRO A 235 2.55 -16.54 16.15
CA PRO A 235 2.88 -17.09 17.45
C PRO A 235 2.68 -18.62 17.49
N PRO A 236 3.45 -19.34 18.33
CA PRO A 236 3.25 -20.78 18.55
C PRO A 236 1.81 -21.08 19.00
N GLY A 237 1.20 -22.12 18.43
CA GLY A 237 -0.17 -22.54 18.78
C GLY A 237 -1.29 -21.71 18.14
N THR A 238 -0.99 -20.90 17.13
CA THR A 238 -2.01 -20.17 16.36
C THR A 238 -2.88 -21.11 15.53
N ASP A 239 -4.16 -20.77 15.41
CA ASP A 239 -5.10 -21.43 14.52
C ASP A 239 -4.81 -21.07 13.05
N TYR A 240 -4.26 -22.01 12.29
CA TYR A 240 -3.92 -21.83 10.87
C TYR A 240 -5.14 -21.42 10.02
N ASP A 241 -6.34 -21.92 10.31
CA ASP A 241 -7.53 -21.51 9.55
C ASP A 241 -7.86 -20.02 9.73
N ALA A 242 -7.67 -19.51 10.96
CA ALA A 242 -7.88 -18.09 11.26
C ALA A 242 -6.79 -17.22 10.63
N ALA A 243 -5.56 -17.74 10.58
CA ALA A 243 -4.42 -17.12 9.93
C ALA A 243 -4.61 -17.03 8.40
N ASP A 244 -5.04 -18.11 7.75
CA ASP A 244 -5.34 -18.15 6.32
C ASP A 244 -6.54 -17.26 5.97
N THR A 245 -7.57 -17.25 6.82
CA THR A 245 -8.69 -16.32 6.68
C THR A 245 -8.21 -14.87 6.76
N LEU A 246 -7.37 -14.53 7.75
CA LEU A 246 -6.82 -13.18 7.89
C LEU A 246 -6.01 -12.79 6.64
N ALA A 247 -5.09 -13.64 6.21
CA ALA A 247 -4.25 -13.39 5.03
C ALA A 247 -5.10 -13.15 3.78
N SER A 248 -6.14 -13.96 3.57
CA SER A 248 -7.04 -13.85 2.42
C SER A 248 -7.87 -12.56 2.46
N LEU A 249 -8.50 -12.25 3.61
CA LEU A 249 -9.29 -11.04 3.80
C LEU A 249 -8.43 -9.78 3.64
N TYR A 250 -7.20 -9.80 4.16
CA TYR A 250 -6.26 -8.69 4.04
C TYR A 250 -5.77 -8.50 2.60
N LYS A 251 -5.48 -9.59 1.88
CA LYS A 251 -5.16 -9.55 0.45
C LYS A 251 -6.29 -8.93 -0.38
N SER A 252 -7.54 -9.34 -0.14
CA SER A 252 -8.70 -8.72 -0.77
C SER A 252 -8.81 -7.24 -0.42
N HIS A 253 -8.57 -6.85 0.83
CA HIS A 253 -8.58 -5.45 1.26
C HIS A 253 -7.52 -4.62 0.53
N CYS A 254 -6.26 -5.05 0.54
CA CYS A 254 -5.15 -4.39 -0.14
C CYS A 254 -5.43 -4.24 -1.64
N THR A 255 -5.92 -5.30 -2.29
CA THR A 255 -6.24 -5.27 -3.72
C THR A 255 -7.37 -4.28 -4.01
N ALA A 256 -8.42 -4.24 -3.18
CA ALA A 256 -9.50 -3.27 -3.31
C ALA A 256 -9.04 -1.81 -3.12
N LEU A 257 -8.07 -1.54 -2.25
CA LEU A 257 -7.46 -0.21 -2.11
C LEU A 257 -6.69 0.18 -3.38
N PHE A 258 -5.90 -0.74 -3.93
CA PHE A 258 -5.17 -0.54 -5.18
C PHE A 258 -6.12 -0.25 -6.35
N GLU A 259 -7.16 -1.07 -6.54
CA GLU A 259 -8.15 -0.86 -7.61
C GLU A 259 -8.93 0.45 -7.46
N ALA A 260 -9.29 0.81 -6.23
CA ALA A 260 -9.99 2.06 -5.96
C ALA A 260 -9.16 3.25 -6.43
N LEU A 261 -7.83 3.26 -6.28
CA LEU A 261 -6.99 4.34 -6.79
C LEU A 261 -6.68 4.19 -8.28
N ARG A 262 -6.51 2.96 -8.80
CA ARG A 262 -6.33 2.67 -10.23
C ARG A 262 -7.44 3.30 -11.07
N TYR A 263 -8.68 3.24 -10.59
CA TYR A 263 -9.85 3.81 -11.27
C TYR A 263 -10.34 5.14 -10.66
N MET A 264 -9.54 5.80 -9.82
CA MET A 264 -9.87 7.08 -9.17
C MET A 264 -11.22 7.08 -8.41
N GLN A 265 -11.58 5.97 -7.79
CA GLN A 265 -12.78 5.77 -6.98
C GLN A 265 -12.54 6.13 -5.50
N VAL A 266 -12.20 7.40 -5.22
CA VAL A 266 -11.82 7.90 -3.89
C VAL A 266 -12.83 7.57 -2.78
N LYS A 267 -14.14 7.61 -3.09
CA LYS A 267 -15.19 7.24 -2.12
C LYS A 267 -15.09 5.77 -1.70
N LYS A 268 -14.82 4.86 -2.64
CA LYS A 268 -14.66 3.43 -2.36
C LYS A 268 -13.39 3.17 -1.56
N LEU A 269 -12.29 3.86 -1.89
CA LEU A 269 -11.04 3.80 -1.13
C LEU A 269 -11.29 4.00 0.37
N PHE A 270 -11.95 5.11 0.74
CA PHE A 270 -12.24 5.40 2.15
C PHE A 270 -13.29 4.48 2.78
N TYR A 271 -14.22 3.95 1.99
CA TYR A 271 -15.15 2.92 2.47
C TYR A 271 -14.43 1.60 2.79
N TYR A 272 -13.46 1.18 1.96
CA TYR A 272 -12.69 -0.04 2.22
C TYR A 272 -11.80 0.11 3.46
N LEU A 273 -11.22 1.29 3.69
CA LEU A 273 -10.47 1.60 4.92
C LEU A 273 -11.33 1.51 6.19
N SER A 274 -12.59 1.95 6.14
CA SER A 274 -13.48 1.94 7.31
C SER A 274 -14.17 0.60 7.55
N SER A 275 -14.50 -0.13 6.49
CA SER A 275 -15.26 -1.39 6.59
C SER A 275 -14.41 -2.62 6.92
N PHE A 276 -13.10 -2.61 6.67
CA PHE A 276 -12.27 -3.81 6.86
C PHE A 276 -12.39 -4.41 8.26
N ASN A 277 -12.22 -3.59 9.31
CA ASN A 277 -12.25 -4.06 10.69
C ASN A 277 -13.58 -4.69 11.10
N SER A 278 -14.71 -4.23 10.53
CA SER A 278 -16.03 -4.78 10.85
C SER A 278 -16.31 -6.11 10.15
N THR A 279 -15.50 -6.50 9.16
CA THR A 279 -15.60 -7.82 8.51
C THR A 279 -14.92 -8.94 9.28
N LEU A 280 -14.01 -8.61 10.20
CA LEU A 280 -13.21 -9.60 10.92
C LEU A 280 -14.02 -10.27 12.04
N THR A 281 -13.99 -11.60 12.08
CA THR A 281 -14.53 -12.34 13.23
C THR A 281 -13.65 -12.19 14.46
N ALA A 282 -14.18 -12.38 15.66
CA ALA A 282 -13.42 -12.21 16.90
C ALA A 282 -12.06 -12.97 16.96
N PRO A 283 -11.95 -14.24 16.52
CA PRO A 283 -10.65 -14.92 16.48
C PRO A 283 -9.65 -14.28 15.51
N VAL A 284 -10.13 -13.87 14.33
CA VAL A 284 -9.33 -13.24 13.28
C VAL A 284 -8.89 -11.83 13.71
N GLN A 285 -9.80 -11.06 14.31
CA GLN A 285 -9.50 -9.73 14.84
C GLN A 285 -8.46 -9.80 15.95
N LYS A 286 -8.59 -10.77 16.88
CA LYS A 286 -7.61 -10.97 17.95
C LYS A 286 -6.21 -11.27 17.39
N LEU A 287 -6.13 -12.08 16.33
CA LEU A 287 -4.88 -12.38 15.64
C LEU A 287 -4.32 -11.12 14.95
N TYR A 288 -5.16 -10.37 14.24
CA TYR A 288 -4.78 -9.12 13.57
C TYR A 288 -4.22 -8.07 14.54
N THR A 289 -4.74 -7.99 15.77
CA THR A 289 -4.25 -7.06 16.80
C THR A 289 -3.06 -7.56 17.60
N CYS A 290 -2.50 -8.72 17.28
CA CYS A 290 -1.36 -9.28 17.99
C CYS A 290 -0.05 -8.56 17.61
N ASP A 291 0.77 -8.20 18.61
CA ASP A 291 2.02 -7.49 18.39
C ASP A 291 2.99 -8.24 17.45
N ALA A 292 2.99 -9.58 17.49
CA ALA A 292 3.81 -10.41 16.60
C ALA A 292 3.46 -10.23 15.11
N LEU A 293 2.20 -9.90 14.79
CA LEU A 293 1.74 -9.70 13.41
C LEU A 293 1.88 -8.26 12.92
N LEU A 294 2.23 -7.29 13.78
CA LEU A 294 2.39 -5.89 13.36
C LEU A 294 3.40 -5.73 12.23
N ALA A 295 4.53 -6.45 12.30
CA ALA A 295 5.58 -6.43 11.27
C ALA A 295 5.12 -7.05 9.93
N TRP A 296 4.12 -7.93 9.95
CA TRP A 296 3.49 -8.45 8.74
C TRP A 296 2.50 -7.44 8.16
N VAL A 297 1.64 -6.86 9.01
CA VAL A 297 0.66 -5.82 8.62
C VAL A 297 1.36 -4.64 7.96
N GLU A 298 2.43 -4.12 8.58
CA GLU A 298 3.21 -2.99 8.04
C GLU A 298 3.82 -3.32 6.67
N ARG A 299 4.31 -4.55 6.46
CA ARG A 299 4.83 -4.96 5.15
C ARG A 299 3.74 -5.18 4.10
N ALA A 300 2.60 -5.73 4.48
CA ALA A 300 1.48 -5.89 3.58
C ALA A 300 0.94 -4.51 3.12
N ASP A 301 0.86 -3.54 4.03
CA ASP A 301 0.53 -2.15 3.70
C ASP A 301 1.56 -1.55 2.74
N LEU A 302 2.85 -1.76 3.00
CA LEU A 302 3.91 -1.24 2.15
C LEU A 302 3.86 -1.82 0.73
N VAL A 303 3.66 -3.12 0.57
CA VAL A 303 3.46 -3.72 -0.75
C VAL A 303 2.32 -3.03 -1.50
N THR A 304 1.22 -2.76 -0.80
CA THR A 304 0.04 -2.09 -1.38
C THR A 304 0.37 -0.66 -1.80
N TYR A 305 0.94 0.14 -0.90
CA TYR A 305 1.27 1.54 -1.17
C TYR A 305 2.35 1.69 -2.25
N ARG A 306 3.35 0.81 -2.28
CA ARG A 306 4.37 0.78 -3.33
C ARG A 306 3.77 0.42 -4.68
N ALA A 307 2.87 -0.56 -4.74
CA ALA A 307 2.15 -0.87 -5.98
C ALA A 307 1.36 0.34 -6.50
N ILE A 308 0.64 1.04 -5.62
CA ILE A 308 -0.11 2.25 -5.99
C ILE A 308 0.83 3.35 -6.50
N VAL A 309 1.90 3.65 -5.78
CA VAL A 309 2.85 4.71 -6.16
C VAL A 309 3.51 4.37 -7.49
N LYS A 310 3.99 3.14 -7.70
CA LYS A 310 4.57 2.68 -8.98
C LYS A 310 3.63 2.86 -10.16
N MET A 311 2.33 2.61 -9.96
CA MET A 311 1.31 2.83 -10.99
C MET A 311 1.14 4.34 -11.28
N LEU A 312 1.10 5.18 -10.23
CA LEU A 312 0.89 6.61 -10.34
C LEU A 312 2.13 7.38 -10.86
N THR A 313 3.34 6.83 -10.71
CA THR A 313 4.59 7.41 -11.26
C THR A 313 4.48 7.75 -12.75
N LYS A 314 3.71 6.97 -13.52
CA LYS A 314 3.46 7.22 -14.95
C LYS A 314 2.80 8.58 -15.23
N LEU A 315 2.16 9.19 -14.25
CA LEU A 315 1.50 10.48 -14.37
C LEU A 315 2.46 11.67 -14.22
N SER A 316 3.68 11.47 -13.69
CA SER A 316 4.61 12.54 -13.28
C SER A 316 4.93 13.56 -14.37
N LEU A 317 5.02 13.13 -15.63
CA LEU A 317 5.33 13.98 -16.78
C LEU A 317 4.15 14.12 -17.76
N GLN A 318 2.98 13.56 -17.42
CA GLN A 318 1.80 13.55 -18.28
C GLN A 318 0.90 14.77 -18.04
N ASN A 319 0.11 15.12 -19.05
CA ASN A 319 -0.91 16.14 -18.90
C ASN A 319 -2.16 15.54 -18.22
N VAL A 320 -2.19 15.57 -16.89
CA VAL A 320 -3.29 15.02 -16.09
C VAL A 320 -4.44 16.02 -15.99
N PRO A 321 -5.71 15.60 -16.22
CA PRO A 321 -6.88 16.46 -16.04
C PRO A 321 -7.02 16.98 -14.60
N THR A 322 -7.41 18.26 -14.46
CA THR A 322 -7.57 18.93 -13.16
C THR A 322 -8.49 18.17 -12.20
N ALA A 323 -9.55 17.53 -12.72
CA ALA A 323 -10.47 16.74 -11.89
C ALA A 323 -9.77 15.55 -11.20
N VAL A 324 -8.84 14.88 -11.90
CA VAL A 324 -8.05 13.76 -11.35
C VAL A 324 -7.04 14.29 -10.34
N LEU A 325 -6.36 15.41 -10.64
CA LEU A 325 -5.41 16.04 -9.72
C LEU A 325 -6.07 16.46 -8.40
N GLN A 326 -7.25 17.06 -8.44
CA GLN A 326 -7.99 17.44 -7.22
C GLN A 326 -8.38 16.22 -6.38
N GLN A 327 -8.72 15.09 -7.02
CA GLN A 327 -8.99 13.84 -6.31
C GLN A 327 -7.73 13.27 -5.67
N LEU A 328 -6.60 13.22 -6.39
CA LEU A 328 -5.33 12.77 -5.84
C LEU A 328 -4.84 13.64 -4.69
N LYS A 329 -4.99 14.97 -4.82
CA LYS A 329 -4.69 15.94 -3.76
C LYS A 329 -5.53 15.69 -2.51
N SER A 330 -6.84 15.51 -2.69
CA SER A 330 -7.76 15.17 -1.60
C SER A 330 -7.36 13.87 -0.90
N VAL A 331 -6.91 12.85 -1.64
CA VAL A 331 -6.36 11.62 -1.05
C VAL A 331 -5.09 11.91 -0.26
N GLY A 332 -4.11 12.61 -0.84
CA GLY A 332 -2.87 12.98 -0.14
C GLY A 332 -3.12 13.72 1.19
N ASP A 333 -4.06 14.68 1.19
CA ASP A 333 -4.33 15.50 2.37
C ASP A 333 -5.12 14.77 3.46
N THR A 334 -6.00 13.84 3.08
CA THR A 334 -6.96 13.22 4.02
C THR A 334 -6.64 11.77 4.38
N PHE A 335 -5.83 11.06 3.60
CA PHE A 335 -5.61 9.62 3.78
C PHE A 335 -5.11 9.22 5.18
N PRO A 336 -4.06 9.85 5.75
CA PRO A 336 -3.59 9.49 7.08
C PRO A 336 -4.66 9.68 8.16
N ARG A 337 -5.37 10.83 8.12
CA ARG A 337 -6.43 11.14 9.08
C ARG A 337 -7.58 10.12 9.01
N ARG A 338 -8.02 9.79 7.80
CA ARG A 338 -9.13 8.85 7.57
C ARG A 338 -8.78 7.42 7.98
N LEU A 339 -7.52 7.02 7.84
CA LEU A 339 -7.02 5.75 8.35
C LEU A 339 -6.98 5.73 9.89
N GLU A 340 -6.51 6.79 10.53
CA GLU A 340 -6.51 6.88 12.00
C GLU A 340 -7.93 6.87 12.56
N GLU A 341 -8.86 7.59 11.93
CA GLU A 341 -10.30 7.57 12.26
C GLU A 341 -10.88 6.15 12.16
N SER A 342 -10.51 5.36 11.14
CA SER A 342 -11.03 3.99 10.98
C SER A 342 -10.45 2.99 11.99
N LEU A 343 -9.36 3.35 12.65
CA LEU A 343 -8.67 2.55 13.65
C LEU A 343 -8.89 3.08 15.08
N ALA A 344 -9.82 4.01 15.30
CA ALA A 344 -10.02 4.66 16.59
C ALA A 344 -10.26 3.70 17.78
N HIS A 345 -10.80 2.51 17.52
CA HIS A 345 -11.05 1.47 18.53
C HIS A 345 -9.95 0.39 18.62
N MET A 346 -8.84 0.55 17.88
CA MET A 346 -7.74 -0.42 17.84
C MET A 346 -6.61 -0.05 18.81
N PRO A 347 -5.75 -1.01 19.19
CA PRO A 347 -4.57 -0.73 19.99
C PRO A 347 -3.68 0.35 19.35
N LYS A 348 -3.10 1.22 20.18
CA LYS A 348 -2.20 2.31 19.71
C LYS A 348 -1.00 1.81 18.92
N THR A 349 -0.52 0.60 19.21
CA THR A 349 0.58 -0.05 18.47
C THR A 349 0.20 -0.32 17.01
N VAL A 350 -1.03 -0.81 16.76
CA VAL A 350 -1.59 -1.01 15.41
C VAL A 350 -1.76 0.32 14.69
N VAL A 351 -2.32 1.32 15.37
CA VAL A 351 -2.53 2.67 14.81
C VAL A 351 -1.20 3.29 14.39
N ALA A 352 -0.18 3.23 15.26
CA ALA A 352 1.14 3.77 14.98
C ALA A 352 1.83 3.04 13.80
N ALA A 353 1.79 1.70 13.78
CA ALA A 353 2.39 0.90 12.71
C ALA A 353 1.77 1.22 11.34
N LYS A 354 0.44 1.24 11.25
CA LYS A 354 -0.27 1.58 10.00
C LYS A 354 -0.09 3.05 9.61
N GLY A 355 -0.13 3.96 10.59
CA GLY A 355 -0.03 5.40 10.38
C GLY A 355 1.33 5.84 9.84
N ARG A 356 2.42 5.13 10.16
CA ARG A 356 3.76 5.41 9.60
C ARG A 356 3.82 5.23 8.08
N ALA A 357 3.50 4.03 7.59
CA ALA A 357 3.50 3.73 6.16
C ALA A 357 2.49 4.60 5.39
N ALA A 358 1.31 4.85 5.98
CA ALA A 358 0.27 5.68 5.38
C ALA A 358 0.66 7.15 5.23
N ARG A 359 1.35 7.75 6.21
CA ARG A 359 1.86 9.13 6.12
C ARG A 359 2.91 9.26 5.04
N ALA A 360 3.84 8.31 4.93
CA ALA A 360 4.84 8.31 3.87
C ALA A 360 4.19 8.21 2.47
N PHE A 361 3.24 7.29 2.31
CA PHE A 361 2.46 7.15 1.09
C PHE A 361 1.72 8.44 0.71
N ALA A 362 1.02 9.06 1.67
CA ALA A 362 0.27 10.28 1.46
C ALA A 362 1.18 11.46 1.07
N ASN A 363 2.35 11.58 1.71
CA ASN A 363 3.34 12.61 1.40
C ASN A 363 3.89 12.46 -0.03
N LEU A 364 4.21 11.22 -0.45
CA LEU A 364 4.65 10.94 -1.82
C LEU A 364 3.56 11.31 -2.85
N LEU A 365 2.30 11.03 -2.53
CA LEU A 365 1.19 11.39 -3.40
C LEU A 365 1.01 12.91 -3.50
N ALA A 366 1.07 13.62 -2.37
CA ALA A 366 1.02 15.08 -2.34
C ALA A 366 2.19 15.69 -3.14
N ARG A 367 3.38 15.09 -3.03
CA ARG A 367 4.55 15.49 -3.82
C ARG A 367 4.36 15.25 -5.31
N LEU A 368 3.86 14.09 -5.71
CA LEU A 368 3.55 13.79 -7.11
C LEU A 368 2.56 14.81 -7.70
N VAL A 369 1.51 15.18 -6.95
CA VAL A 369 0.57 16.23 -7.39
C VAL A 369 1.29 17.55 -7.64
N LYS A 370 2.18 17.98 -6.74
CA LYS A 370 2.98 19.19 -6.93
C LYS A 370 3.91 19.11 -8.14
N VAL A 371 4.56 17.97 -8.38
CA VAL A 371 5.39 17.74 -9.58
C VAL A 371 4.57 17.94 -10.84
N ILE A 372 3.35 17.41 -10.89
CA ILE A 372 2.49 17.55 -12.07
C ILE A 372 2.01 18.99 -12.23
N GLU A 373 1.53 19.65 -11.17
CA GLU A 373 1.05 21.04 -11.20
C GLU A 373 2.17 22.01 -11.64
N THR A 374 3.35 21.89 -11.03
CA THR A 374 4.52 22.71 -11.38
C THR A 374 5.05 22.37 -12.77
N GLY A 375 5.03 21.09 -13.16
CA GLY A 375 5.43 20.63 -14.49
C GLY A 375 4.55 21.21 -15.59
N GLN A 376 3.22 21.23 -15.41
CA GLN A 376 2.30 21.86 -16.37
C GLN A 376 2.56 23.37 -16.51
N ALA A 377 2.96 24.06 -15.43
CA ALA A 377 3.33 25.47 -15.49
C ALA A 377 4.67 25.69 -16.19
N CYS A 378 5.67 24.87 -15.85
CA CYS A 378 6.99 24.88 -16.45
C CYS A 378 6.94 24.58 -17.96
N LEU A 379 6.14 23.60 -18.38
CA LEU A 379 5.99 23.23 -19.79
C LEU A 379 5.51 24.38 -20.66
N ARG A 380 4.63 25.27 -20.16
CA ARG A 380 4.14 26.42 -20.94
C ARG A 380 5.29 27.37 -21.31
N VAL A 381 6.19 27.61 -20.37
CA VAL A 381 7.38 28.43 -20.56
C VAL A 381 8.37 27.73 -21.48
N LEU A 382 8.69 26.46 -21.20
CA LEU A 382 9.66 25.71 -22.00
C LEU A 382 9.18 25.45 -23.43
N ALA A 383 7.88 25.40 -23.69
CA ALA A 383 7.36 25.26 -25.05
C ALA A 383 7.56 26.54 -25.89
N SER A 384 7.58 27.71 -25.26
CA SER A 384 7.71 29.02 -25.91
C SER A 384 9.16 29.33 -26.29
N SER A 385 9.44 29.46 -27.59
CA SER A 385 10.79 29.79 -28.06
C SER A 385 11.26 31.17 -27.60
N SER A 386 10.34 32.14 -27.52
CA SER A 386 10.63 33.49 -27.02
C SER A 386 11.06 33.45 -25.55
N ASP A 387 10.35 32.69 -24.72
CA ASP A 387 10.70 32.56 -23.30
C ASP A 387 12.04 31.86 -23.13
N ARG A 388 12.30 30.79 -23.89
CA ARG A 388 13.61 30.10 -23.85
C ARG A 388 14.76 31.00 -24.26
N GLN A 389 14.60 31.82 -25.30
CA GLN A 389 15.63 32.78 -25.72
C GLN A 389 15.90 33.85 -24.66
N ALA A 390 14.85 34.41 -24.05
CA ALA A 390 14.99 35.36 -22.96
C ALA A 390 15.67 34.73 -21.73
N MET A 391 15.29 33.50 -21.39
CA MET A 391 15.91 32.72 -20.32
C MET A 391 17.39 32.48 -20.56
N LEU A 392 17.76 32.11 -21.80
CA LEU A 392 19.14 31.87 -22.19
C LEU A 392 19.98 33.16 -22.13
N ALA A 393 19.42 34.28 -22.58
CA ALA A 393 20.09 35.58 -22.50
C ALA A 393 20.38 35.98 -21.05
N ASP A 394 19.38 35.86 -20.16
CA ASP A 394 19.54 36.16 -18.73
C ASP A 394 20.54 35.20 -18.07
N TRP A 395 20.52 33.92 -18.44
CA TRP A 395 21.42 32.90 -17.89
C TRP A 395 22.88 33.13 -18.30
N ASN A 396 23.12 33.48 -19.57
CA ASN A 396 24.46 33.76 -20.09
C ASN A 396 25.06 35.06 -19.51
N GLY A 397 24.22 35.95 -18.95
CA GLY A 397 24.68 37.15 -18.24
C GLY A 397 25.26 36.88 -16.84
N LEU A 398 25.14 35.67 -16.31
CA LEU A 398 25.57 35.33 -14.95
C LEU A 398 27.05 34.98 -14.84
N ASN A 399 27.71 35.46 -13.78
CA ASN A 399 29.10 35.11 -13.47
C ASN A 399 29.18 33.84 -12.60
N PHE A 400 29.06 32.66 -13.24
CA PHE A 400 29.05 31.38 -12.52
C PHE A 400 30.33 31.09 -11.72
N ASN A 401 31.49 31.60 -12.14
CA ASN A 401 32.74 31.41 -11.41
C ASN A 401 32.68 32.07 -10.03
N GLU A 402 32.22 33.32 -9.96
CA GLU A 402 32.06 34.03 -8.69
C GLU A 402 30.96 33.39 -7.83
N LEU A 403 29.84 32.99 -8.45
CA LEU A 403 28.73 32.35 -7.74
C LEU A 403 29.15 31.05 -7.06
N ILE A 404 29.88 30.18 -7.76
CA ILE A 404 30.36 28.91 -7.20
C ILE A 404 31.34 29.16 -6.06
N LEU A 405 32.29 30.09 -6.22
CA LEU A 405 33.27 30.43 -5.19
C LEU A 405 32.62 30.98 -3.91
N ARG A 406 31.54 31.76 -4.07
CA ARG A 406 30.84 32.40 -2.94
C ARG A 406 29.89 31.45 -2.20
N GLU A 407 29.20 30.56 -2.93
CA GLU A 407 28.02 29.86 -2.40
C GLU A 407 28.24 28.35 -2.21
N LEU A 408 29.21 27.72 -2.89
CA LEU A 408 29.37 26.26 -2.88
C LEU A 408 30.52 25.82 -1.95
N PRO A 409 30.23 25.15 -0.82
CA PRO A 409 31.26 24.60 0.06
C PRO A 409 31.77 23.26 -0.48
N CYS A 410 32.42 23.25 -1.64
CA CYS A 410 32.83 22.03 -2.33
C CYS A 410 34.32 22.02 -2.72
N SER A 411 34.87 20.82 -2.97
CA SER A 411 36.21 20.67 -3.54
C SER A 411 36.28 21.27 -4.95
N ILE A 412 37.49 21.62 -5.39
CA ILE A 412 37.72 22.19 -6.73
C ILE A 412 37.13 21.30 -7.84
N GLU A 413 37.23 19.97 -7.70
CA GLU A 413 36.70 19.00 -8.66
C GLU A 413 35.17 19.08 -8.81
N ASN A 414 34.44 19.18 -7.69
CA ASN A 414 32.99 19.34 -7.70
C ASN A 414 32.58 20.72 -8.21
N GLY A 415 33.36 21.75 -7.91
CA GLY A 415 33.19 23.09 -8.47
C GLY A 415 33.27 23.10 -10.00
N SER A 416 34.26 22.42 -10.59
CA SER A 416 34.39 22.30 -12.06
C SER A 416 33.23 21.53 -12.69
N LYS A 417 32.73 20.46 -12.05
CA LYS A 417 31.55 19.71 -12.51
C LYS A 417 30.32 20.62 -12.53
N VAL A 418 30.07 21.35 -11.45
CA VAL A 418 28.95 22.28 -11.34
C VAL A 418 29.07 23.42 -12.34
N LEU A 419 30.28 23.97 -12.54
CA LEU A 419 30.52 25.00 -13.54
C LEU A 419 30.12 24.51 -14.94
N ASN A 420 30.55 23.30 -15.34
CA ASN A 420 30.18 22.73 -16.63
C ASN A 420 28.65 22.56 -16.78
N VAL A 421 27.97 22.14 -15.72
CA VAL A 421 26.50 22.04 -15.70
C VAL A 421 25.86 23.41 -15.97
N LEU A 422 26.31 24.46 -15.28
CA LEU A 422 25.74 25.80 -15.41
C LEU A 422 26.10 26.48 -16.74
N THR A 423 27.32 26.33 -17.23
CA THR A 423 27.82 27.06 -18.43
C THR A 423 27.54 26.33 -19.73
N ARG A 424 27.33 25.02 -19.72
CA ARG A 424 27.19 24.21 -20.93
C ARG A 424 25.88 23.43 -20.95
N ASP A 425 25.66 22.58 -19.94
CA ASP A 425 24.56 21.60 -20.01
C ASP A 425 23.19 22.31 -19.91
N VAL A 426 23.02 23.30 -19.02
CA VAL A 426 21.76 24.07 -18.91
C VAL A 426 21.44 24.88 -20.18
N PRO A 427 22.36 25.69 -20.74
CA PRO A 427 22.15 26.35 -22.03
C PRO A 427 21.75 25.39 -23.16
N HIS A 428 22.47 24.28 -23.30
CA HIS A 428 22.21 23.28 -24.34
C HIS A 428 20.82 22.63 -24.21
N LEU A 429 20.37 22.37 -22.97
CA LEU A 429 19.01 21.85 -22.74
C LEU A 429 17.94 22.85 -23.16
N LEU A 430 18.13 24.14 -22.87
CA LEU A 430 17.19 25.19 -23.26
C LEU A 430 17.11 25.43 -24.77
N GLU A 431 18.22 25.23 -25.48
CA GLU A 431 18.26 25.35 -26.94
C GLU A 431 17.50 24.19 -27.62
N ASP A 432 17.74 22.96 -27.16
CA ASP A 432 17.31 21.75 -27.86
C ASP A 432 15.93 21.21 -27.42
N ALA A 433 15.50 21.48 -26.19
CA ALA A 433 14.33 20.82 -25.60
C ALA A 433 13.16 21.77 -25.33
N SER A 434 12.02 21.49 -25.97
CA SER A 434 10.74 22.20 -25.75
C SER A 434 9.70 21.40 -24.95
N ALA A 435 10.08 20.24 -24.42
CA ALA A 435 9.24 19.33 -23.63
C ALA A 435 9.93 18.99 -22.30
N LEU A 436 9.20 18.49 -21.29
CA LEU A 436 9.78 18.18 -19.97
C LEU A 436 10.68 16.94 -19.95
N ALA A 437 10.41 15.94 -20.81
CA ALA A 437 11.08 14.64 -20.74
C ALA A 437 12.62 14.69 -20.89
N PRO A 438 13.22 15.51 -21.78
CA PRO A 438 14.66 15.69 -21.83
C PRO A 438 15.24 16.28 -20.54
N TYR A 439 14.55 17.25 -19.93
CA TYR A 439 14.99 17.87 -18.66
C TYR A 439 14.92 16.87 -17.52
N SER A 440 13.84 16.08 -17.41
CA SER A 440 13.69 15.09 -16.36
C SER A 440 14.76 14.00 -16.45
N GLY A 441 15.05 13.52 -17.67
CA GLY A 441 16.13 12.56 -17.92
C GLY A 441 17.50 13.12 -17.50
N TYR A 442 17.80 14.35 -17.92
CA TYR A 442 19.05 15.00 -17.53
C TYR A 442 19.17 15.20 -16.01
N LEU A 443 18.09 15.58 -15.32
CA LEU A 443 18.08 15.77 -13.88
C LEU A 443 18.38 14.47 -13.11
N LEU A 444 17.88 13.33 -13.61
CA LEU A 444 18.19 12.01 -13.06
C LEU A 444 19.67 11.65 -13.25
N ASP A 445 20.20 11.87 -14.46
CA ASP A 445 21.62 11.66 -14.77
C ASP A 445 22.52 12.58 -13.95
N LEU A 446 22.08 13.81 -13.71
CA LEU A 446 22.78 14.78 -12.89
C LEU A 446 22.92 14.30 -11.44
N ALA A 447 21.85 13.77 -10.84
CA ALA A 447 21.94 13.18 -9.50
C ALA A 447 22.91 12.00 -9.44
N ALA A 448 22.96 11.18 -10.50
CA ALA A 448 23.89 10.06 -10.58
C ALA A 448 25.37 10.52 -10.59
N LYS A 449 25.69 11.67 -11.21
CA LYS A 449 27.03 12.28 -11.17
C LYS A 449 27.49 12.67 -9.76
N PHE A 450 26.56 12.81 -8.81
CA PHE A 450 26.81 13.18 -7.42
C PHE A 450 26.35 12.09 -6.43
N ALA A 451 26.30 10.82 -6.85
CA ALA A 451 25.79 9.71 -6.04
C ALA A 451 26.49 9.51 -4.68
N ASP A 452 27.77 9.92 -4.56
CA ASP A 452 28.53 9.86 -3.30
C ASP A 452 28.10 10.94 -2.28
N THR A 453 27.27 11.90 -2.70
CA THR A 453 26.81 13.01 -1.86
C THR A 453 25.53 12.60 -1.12
N ASN A 454 25.41 13.03 0.14
CA ASN A 454 24.16 12.86 0.88
C ASN A 454 22.98 13.46 0.10
N PRO A 455 21.89 12.72 -0.19
CA PRO A 455 20.80 13.21 -1.02
C PRO A 455 20.10 14.48 -0.49
N ARG A 456 20.00 14.66 0.83
CA ARG A 456 19.48 15.90 1.42
C ARG A 456 20.41 17.08 1.18
N LEU A 457 21.73 16.85 1.28
CA LEU A 457 22.73 17.88 1.00
C LEU A 457 22.73 18.25 -0.48
N TYR A 458 22.62 17.27 -1.38
CA TYR A 458 22.47 17.50 -2.81
C TYR A 458 21.29 18.44 -3.10
N LEU A 459 20.09 18.13 -2.58
CA LEU A 459 18.88 18.97 -2.75
C LEU A 459 19.04 20.37 -2.17
N LEU A 460 19.64 20.48 -0.98
CA LEU A 460 19.85 21.75 -0.31
C LEU A 460 20.78 22.66 -1.14
N ILE A 461 21.89 22.10 -1.62
CA ILE A 461 22.88 22.83 -2.43
C ILE A 461 22.28 23.19 -3.80
N SER A 462 21.59 22.25 -4.47
CA SER A 462 20.98 22.52 -5.78
C SER A 462 19.92 23.61 -5.69
N SER A 463 19.03 23.56 -4.70
CA SER A 463 17.99 24.58 -4.52
C SER A 463 18.58 25.93 -4.11
N ASN A 464 19.63 25.94 -3.27
CA ASN A 464 20.33 27.18 -2.92
C ASN A 464 20.98 27.82 -4.16
N LEU A 465 21.69 27.03 -4.97
CA LEU A 465 22.35 27.52 -6.18
C LEU A 465 21.34 28.11 -7.18
N LEU A 466 20.20 27.45 -7.39
CA LEU A 466 19.11 27.98 -8.22
C LEU A 466 18.52 29.27 -7.63
N THR A 467 18.40 29.37 -6.30
CA THR A 467 17.97 30.60 -5.62
C THR A 467 18.91 31.76 -5.90
N VAL A 468 20.21 31.51 -5.81
CA VAL A 468 21.24 32.52 -6.06
C VAL A 468 21.19 32.98 -7.52
N CYS A 469 21.13 32.04 -8.48
CA CYS A 469 21.03 32.39 -9.90
C CYS A 469 19.82 33.30 -10.18
N LEU A 470 18.65 32.95 -9.62
CA LEU A 470 17.44 33.77 -9.73
C LEU A 470 17.58 35.15 -9.09
N ARG A 471 18.27 35.24 -7.94
CA ARG A 471 18.55 36.53 -7.29
C ARG A 471 19.39 37.41 -8.22
N GLU A 472 20.45 36.88 -8.81
CA GLU A 472 21.30 37.65 -9.74
C GLU A 472 20.52 38.09 -11.00
N ILE A 473 19.71 37.21 -11.60
CA ILE A 473 18.82 37.56 -12.72
C ILE A 473 17.89 38.73 -12.33
N SER A 474 17.30 38.64 -11.14
CA SER A 474 16.40 39.70 -10.65
C SER A 474 17.12 41.02 -10.41
N MET A 475 18.34 40.99 -9.87
CA MET A 475 19.16 42.19 -9.63
C MET A 475 19.65 42.83 -10.94
N ALA A 476 19.84 42.02 -11.98
CA ALA A 476 20.16 42.48 -13.33
C ALA A 476 18.94 43.01 -14.11
N GLY A 477 17.73 42.90 -13.56
CA GLY A 477 16.49 43.30 -14.24
C GLY A 477 16.08 42.38 -15.38
N GLY A 478 16.46 41.10 -15.32
CA GLY A 478 16.20 40.11 -16.35
C GLY A 478 14.69 39.87 -16.59
N PRO A 479 14.18 40.02 -17.83
CA PRO A 479 12.76 39.88 -18.13
C PRO A 479 12.25 38.44 -17.96
N SER A 480 13.14 37.44 -17.92
CA SER A 480 12.77 36.03 -17.81
C SER A 480 12.71 35.49 -16.38
N PHE A 481 12.82 36.34 -15.34
CA PHE A 481 12.75 35.92 -13.93
C PHE A 481 11.54 35.03 -13.64
N GLY A 482 10.35 35.41 -14.10
CA GLY A 482 9.12 34.63 -13.90
C GLY A 482 9.17 33.24 -14.55
N SER A 483 9.77 33.17 -15.74
CA SER A 483 9.99 31.93 -16.49
C SER A 483 10.95 31.00 -15.76
N TRP A 484 12.10 31.51 -15.30
CA TRP A 484 13.04 30.75 -14.48
C TRP A 484 12.48 30.33 -13.12
N TRP A 485 11.64 31.15 -12.49
CA TRP A 485 10.96 30.79 -11.24
C TRP A 485 10.09 29.55 -11.43
N LEU A 486 9.31 29.47 -12.52
CA LEU A 486 8.49 28.30 -12.82
C LEU A 486 9.32 27.05 -13.08
N VAL A 487 10.45 27.17 -13.80
CA VAL A 487 11.38 26.05 -14.01
C VAL A 487 11.97 25.57 -12.69
N ARG A 488 12.46 26.49 -11.85
CA ARG A 488 13.00 26.14 -10.54
C ARG A 488 11.98 25.41 -9.68
N CYS A 489 10.75 25.92 -9.58
CA CYS A 489 9.69 25.29 -8.78
C CYS A 489 9.48 23.82 -9.20
N TRP A 490 9.48 23.55 -10.51
CA TRP A 490 9.37 22.18 -11.00
C TRP A 490 10.62 21.34 -10.70
N VAL A 491 11.83 21.88 -10.94
CA VAL A 491 13.10 21.17 -10.64
C VAL A 491 13.18 20.79 -9.16
N ASP A 492 12.86 21.71 -8.26
CA ASP A 492 12.88 21.46 -6.81
C ASP A 492 11.87 20.36 -6.42
N GLU A 493 10.63 20.43 -6.90
CA GLU A 493 9.61 19.41 -6.59
C GLU A 493 9.94 18.05 -7.24
N TYR A 494 10.42 18.03 -8.48
CA TYR A 494 10.78 16.82 -9.22
C TYR A 494 11.95 16.09 -8.54
N MET A 495 13.03 16.79 -8.22
CA MET A 495 14.20 16.17 -7.56
C MET A 495 13.89 15.67 -6.15
N ASN A 496 13.07 16.40 -5.39
CA ASN A 496 12.60 15.92 -4.09
C ASN A 496 11.78 14.63 -4.26
N TRP A 497 10.85 14.61 -5.22
CA TRP A 497 10.01 13.45 -5.49
C TRP A 497 10.82 12.22 -5.89
N GLU A 498 11.80 12.35 -6.79
CA GLU A 498 12.63 11.24 -7.25
C GLU A 498 13.43 10.60 -6.11
N LEU A 499 13.99 11.41 -5.22
CA LEU A 499 14.77 10.91 -4.08
C LEU A 499 13.88 10.36 -2.95
N GLU A 500 12.70 10.94 -2.72
CA GLU A 500 11.69 10.41 -1.80
C GLU A 500 11.16 9.06 -2.32
N LEU A 501 10.84 8.98 -3.62
CA LEU A 501 10.36 7.78 -4.31
C LEU A 501 11.42 6.67 -4.29
N GLY A 502 12.66 7.01 -4.62
CA GLY A 502 13.79 6.10 -4.57
C GLY A 502 13.97 5.52 -3.17
N GLY A 503 13.92 6.35 -2.12
CA GLY A 503 13.96 5.91 -0.72
C GLY A 503 12.82 4.98 -0.33
N PHE A 504 11.61 5.28 -0.79
CA PHE A 504 10.42 4.48 -0.51
C PHE A 504 10.45 3.10 -1.19
N LEU A 505 11.00 3.03 -2.41
CA LEU A 505 11.05 1.82 -3.23
C LEU A 505 12.35 1.03 -3.13
N ALA A 506 13.45 1.62 -2.61
CA ALA A 506 14.75 0.96 -2.54
C ALA A 506 14.74 -0.46 -1.94
N PRO A 507 13.94 -0.78 -0.91
CA PRO A 507 13.88 -2.16 -0.39
C PRO A 507 13.30 -3.20 -1.35
N GLU A 508 12.74 -2.81 -2.50
CA GLU A 508 12.26 -3.73 -3.55
C GLU A 508 13.32 -4.05 -4.61
N PHE A 509 14.46 -3.36 -4.62
CA PHE A 509 15.37 -3.27 -5.76
C PHE A 509 16.82 -3.63 -5.49
#